data_AF-A0A8T4LLA9-F1
#
_entry.id   AF-A0A8T4LLA9-F1
#
_cell.length_a   1.000
_cell.length_b   1.000
_cell.length_c   1.000
_cell.angle_alpha   90.00
_cell.angle_beta   90.00
_cell.angle_gamma   90.00
#
_symmetry.space_group_name_H-M   'P 1'
#
loop_
_entity.id
_entity.type
_entity.pdbx_description
1 polymer ?
#
loop_
_entity_poly.entity_id
_entity_poly.type
_entity_poly.pdbx_seq_one_letter_code
_entity_poly.pdbx_strand_id
1 'polypeptide(L)'
;MEELKFGKFSLFSIILLVLLVIRLATQIIFLVNSYGASLWTNSIYIIFSIAYLFAIIGIVLTKKWGSILVILIALIDLAFALGVGGVIGIGAGLVDVILIFLVFMTYFKSKKISKK
;
A
#
# COMPACT_ATOMS: atom_id res chain seq x y z
N MET A 1 6.94 25.61 9.18
CA MET A 1 6.09 24.63 8.47
C MET A 1 6.75 24.37 7.15
N GLU A 2 7.43 23.23 6.99
CA GLU A 2 8.14 22.92 5.75
C GLU A 2 7.12 22.69 4.63
N GLU A 3 7.24 23.49 3.57
CA GLU A 3 6.41 23.37 2.37
C GLU A 3 6.58 21.96 1.78
N LEU A 4 5.49 21.18 1.80
CA LEU A 4 5.38 19.94 1.05
C LEU A 4 5.53 20.29 -0.44
N LYS A 5 6.76 20.18 -0.96
CA LYS A 5 7.05 20.32 -2.38
C LYS A 5 6.40 19.17 -3.16
N PHE A 6 5.13 19.34 -3.50
CA PHE A 6 4.36 18.42 -4.34
C PHE A 6 4.97 18.18 -5.73
N GLY A 7 5.95 19.00 -6.16
CA GLY A 7 6.63 18.87 -7.45
C GLY A 7 7.75 17.81 -7.56
N LYS A 8 8.00 16.98 -6.54
CA LYS A 8 9.06 15.95 -6.56
C LYS A 8 8.56 14.50 -6.70
N PHE A 9 7.28 14.27 -6.90
CA PHE A 9 6.76 12.92 -7.08
C PHE A 9 6.96 12.45 -8.51
N SER A 10 7.67 11.33 -8.68
CA SER A 10 7.74 10.65 -9.98
C SER A 10 6.35 10.09 -10.32
N LEU A 11 6.06 9.90 -11.62
CA LEU A 11 4.82 9.25 -12.09
C LEU A 11 4.53 7.94 -11.32
N PHE A 12 5.56 7.14 -11.07
CA PHE A 12 5.45 5.89 -10.31
C PHE A 12 5.04 6.10 -8.86
N SER A 13 5.53 7.17 -8.22
CA SER A 13 5.18 7.52 -6.84
C SER A 13 3.74 8.02 -6.74
N ILE A 14 3.25 8.72 -7.76
CA ILE A 14 1.85 9.15 -7.85
C ILE A 14 0.94 7.93 -8.02
N ILE A 15 1.26 7.03 -8.96
CA ILE A 15 0.49 5.79 -9.18
C ILE A 15 0.48 4.94 -7.91
N LEU A 16 1.62 4.80 -7.24
CA LEU A 16 1.74 4.10 -5.96
C LEU A 16 0.81 4.70 -4.91
N LEU A 17 0.80 6.02 -4.78
CA LEU A 17 -0.01 6.73 -3.80
C LEU A 17 -1.51 6.59 -4.09
N VAL A 18 -1.91 6.69 -5.37
CA VAL A 18 -3.30 6.45 -5.79
C VAL A 18 -3.74 5.02 -5.45
N LEU A 19 -2.93 4.02 -5.75
CA LEU A 19 -3.24 2.62 -5.41
C LEU A 19 -3.36 2.40 -3.90
N LEU A 20 -2.48 3.02 -3.10
CA LEU A 20 -2.55 2.94 -1.64
C LEU A 20 -3.83 3.60 -1.09
N VAL A 21 -4.26 4.72 -1.67
CA VAL A 21 -5.51 5.38 -1.28
C VAL A 21 -6.72 4.53 -1.65
N ILE A 22 -6.75 3.92 -2.84
CA ILE A 22 -7.81 3.00 -3.24
C ILE A 22 -7.84 1.80 -2.27
N ARG A 23 -6.69 1.21 -1.94
CA ARG A 23 -6.60 0.11 -0.97
C ARG A 23 -7.13 0.52 0.40
N LEU A 24 -6.74 1.69 0.90
CA LEU A 24 -7.24 2.20 2.18
C LEU A 24 -8.78 2.36 2.14
N ALA A 25 -9.32 2.93 1.08
CA ALA A 25 -10.77 3.07 0.91
C ALA A 25 -11.47 1.71 0.89
N THR A 26 -10.92 0.72 0.18
CA THR A 26 -11.44 -0.65 0.14
C THR A 26 -11.44 -1.29 1.53
N GLN A 27 -10.38 -1.12 2.32
CA GLN A 27 -10.32 -1.63 3.70
C GLN A 27 -11.36 -0.98 4.62
N ILE A 28 -11.58 0.33 4.48
CA ILE A 28 -12.62 1.06 5.22
C ILE A 28 -14.01 0.54 4.83
N ILE A 29 -14.28 0.35 3.53
CA ILE A 29 -15.56 -0.19 3.05
C ILE A 29 -15.77 -1.61 3.58
N PHE A 30 -14.75 -2.46 3.55
CA PHE A 30 -14.84 -3.82 4.12
C PHE A 30 -15.08 -3.79 5.63
N LEU A 31 -14.45 -2.88 6.36
CA LEU A 31 -14.65 -2.69 7.80
C LEU A 31 -16.10 -2.26 8.11
N VAL A 32 -16.68 -1.37 7.31
CA VAL A 32 -18.08 -0.95 7.46
C VAL A 32 -19.05 -2.07 7.08
N ASN A 33 -18.75 -2.83 6.02
CA ASN A 33 -19.59 -3.95 5.58
C ASN A 33 -19.41 -5.21 6.43
N SER A 34 -18.37 -5.31 7.26
CA SER A 34 -18.17 -6.38 8.21
C SER A 34 -18.78 -6.10 9.59
N TYR A 35 -19.61 -5.05 9.71
CA TYR A 35 -20.39 -4.78 10.93
C TYR A 35 -21.34 -5.96 11.19
N GLY A 36 -21.03 -6.77 12.21
CA GLY A 36 -21.74 -8.03 12.51
C GLY A 36 -20.94 -9.31 12.20
N ALA A 37 -19.78 -9.20 11.54
CA ALA A 37 -18.82 -10.30 11.43
C ALA A 37 -18.04 -10.48 12.75
N SER A 38 -17.28 -11.59 12.84
CA SER A 38 -16.47 -11.90 14.03
C SER A 38 -15.53 -10.74 14.41
N LEU A 39 -15.30 -10.53 15.71
CA LEU A 39 -14.35 -9.54 16.23
C LEU A 39 -12.95 -9.70 15.63
N TRP A 40 -12.59 -10.93 15.27
CA TRP A 40 -11.31 -11.26 14.62
C TRP A 40 -11.20 -10.63 13.22
N THR A 41 -12.24 -10.74 12.39
CA THR A 41 -12.25 -10.17 11.04
C THR A 41 -12.17 -8.64 11.07
N ASN A 42 -12.89 -8.00 11.99
CA ASN A 42 -12.85 -6.54 12.16
C ASN A 42 -11.46 -6.05 12.60
N SER A 43 -10.81 -6.81 13.49
CA SER A 43 -9.46 -6.48 13.96
C SER A 43 -8.44 -6.48 12.83
N ILE A 44 -8.55 -7.41 11.88
CA ILE A 44 -7.67 -7.48 10.71
C ILE A 44 -7.82 -6.21 9.86
N TYR A 45 -9.05 -5.85 9.45
CA TYR A 45 -9.28 -4.67 8.61
C TYR A 45 -8.84 -3.36 9.28
N ILE A 46 -8.98 -3.24 10.61
CA ILE A 46 -8.46 -2.09 11.36
C ILE A 46 -6.93 -2.01 11.29
N ILE A 47 -6.25 -3.13 11.56
CA ILE A 47 -4.77 -3.18 11.53
C ILE A 47 -4.26 -2.82 10.13
N PHE A 48 -4.85 -3.40 9.09
CA PHE A 48 -4.49 -3.08 7.70
C PHE A 48 -4.76 -1.61 7.36
N SER A 49 -5.90 -1.05 7.78
CA SER A 49 -6.22 0.36 7.55
C SER A 49 -5.18 1.29 8.17
N ILE A 50 -4.78 1.02 9.42
CA ILE A 50 -3.72 1.79 10.10
C ILE A 50 -2.39 1.62 9.36
N ALA A 51 -2.02 0.39 8.99
CA ALA A 51 -0.78 0.12 8.28
C ALA A 51 -0.70 0.85 6.93
N TYR A 52 -1.78 0.84 6.14
CA TYR A 52 -1.87 1.58 4.88
C TYR A 52 -1.78 3.10 5.11
N LEU A 53 -2.38 3.63 6.17
CA LEU A 53 -2.28 5.05 6.53
C LEU A 53 -0.83 5.46 6.83
N PHE A 54 -0.12 4.67 7.65
CA PHE A 54 1.30 4.89 7.94
C PHE A 54 2.17 4.76 6.68
N ALA A 55 1.86 3.80 5.81
CA ALA A 55 2.55 3.64 4.53
C ALA A 55 2.37 4.88 3.63
N ILE A 56 1.14 5.40 3.50
CA ILE A 56 0.86 6.63 2.76
C ILE A 56 1.66 7.80 3.34
N ILE A 57 1.63 8.00 4.66
CA ILE A 57 2.40 9.06 5.33
C ILE A 57 3.90 8.91 5.02
N GLY A 58 4.44 7.70 5.14
CA GLY A 58 5.84 7.43 4.84
C GLY A 58 6.22 7.72 3.39
N ILE A 59 5.34 7.40 2.43
CA ILE A 59 5.54 7.71 1.00
C ILE A 59 5.43 9.21 0.73
N VAL A 60 4.43 9.90 1.30
CA VAL A 60 4.26 11.37 1.17
C VAL A 60 5.48 12.11 1.73
N LEU A 61 6.00 11.67 2.88
CA LEU A 61 7.19 12.24 3.49
C LEU A 61 8.49 11.76 2.83
N THR A 62 8.42 10.97 1.75
CA THR A 62 9.57 10.40 1.01
C THR A 62 10.53 9.62 1.90
N LYS A 63 10.04 9.03 2.98
CA LYS A 63 10.84 8.28 3.94
C LYS A 63 10.95 6.82 3.53
N LYS A 64 12.16 6.26 3.66
CA LYS A 64 12.46 4.85 3.32
C LYS A 64 11.55 3.85 4.06
N TRP A 65 11.17 4.15 5.29
CA TRP A 65 10.30 3.29 6.09
C TRP A 65 8.90 3.14 5.49
N GLY A 66 8.38 4.15 4.78
CA GLY A 66 7.11 4.06 4.07
C GLY A 66 7.14 3.00 2.97
N SER A 67 8.20 2.99 2.16
CA SER A 67 8.40 1.97 1.12
C SER A 67 8.53 0.55 1.69
N ILE A 68 9.22 0.41 2.82
CA ILE A 68 9.37 -0.89 3.50
C ILE A 68 8.01 -1.37 4.03
N LEU A 69 7.21 -0.47 4.62
CA LEU A 69 5.85 -0.80 5.06
C LEU A 69 4.97 -1.25 3.91
N VAL A 70 4.99 -0.57 2.75
CA VAL A 70 4.20 -1.00 1.59
C VAL A 70 4.55 -2.42 1.16
N ILE A 71 5.85 -2.75 1.11
CA ILE A 71 6.30 -4.10 0.73
C ILE A 71 5.81 -5.13 1.77
N LEU A 72 5.99 -4.85 3.06
CA LEU A 72 5.55 -5.75 4.13
C LEU A 72 4.04 -6.00 4.07
N ILE A 73 3.24 -4.94 3.93
CA ILE A 73 1.79 -5.04 3.83
C ILE A 73 1.39 -5.85 2.60
N ALA A 74 1.98 -5.55 1.43
CA ALA A 74 1.68 -6.26 0.19
C ALA A 74 2.07 -7.75 0.25
N LEU A 75 3.15 -8.12 0.93
CA LEU A 75 3.53 -9.52 1.12
C LEU A 75 2.54 -10.26 2.02
N ILE A 76 2.09 -9.62 3.11
CA ILE A 76 1.11 -10.20 4.02
C ILE A 76 -0.24 -10.33 3.29
N ASP A 77 -0.69 -9.28 2.60
CA ASP A 77 -1.95 -9.26 1.86
C ASP A 77 -1.94 -10.30 0.72
N LEU A 78 -0.81 -10.45 0.03
CA LEU A 78 -0.60 -11.51 -0.97
C LEU A 78 -0.69 -12.91 -0.34
N ALA A 79 -0.10 -13.13 0.83
CA ALA A 79 -0.18 -14.42 1.52
C ALA A 79 -1.63 -14.76 1.92
N PHE A 80 -2.40 -13.77 2.39
CA PHE A 80 -3.83 -13.94 2.65
C PHE A 80 -4.63 -14.20 1.37
N ALA A 81 -4.36 -13.44 0.30
CA ALA A 81 -5.03 -13.58 -0.99
C ALA A 81 -4.82 -14.98 -1.60
N LEU A 82 -3.62 -15.52 -1.49
CA LEU A 82 -3.29 -16.89 -1.90
C LEU A 82 -3.99 -17.95 -1.04
N GLY A 83 -4.19 -17.67 0.26
CA GLY A 83 -4.89 -18.57 1.19
C GLY A 83 -6.42 -18.58 1.04
N VAL A 84 -7.03 -17.45 0.70
CA VAL A 84 -8.51 -17.32 0.56
C VAL A 84 -8.99 -17.95 -0.76
N GLY A 85 -8.21 -17.89 -1.83
CA GLY A 85 -8.55 -18.46 -3.14
C GLY A 85 -9.74 -17.76 -3.83
N GLY A 86 -9.92 -18.02 -5.13
CA GLY A 86 -11.01 -17.45 -5.94
C GLY A 86 -10.67 -16.14 -6.65
N VAL A 87 -11.63 -15.62 -7.43
CA VAL A 87 -11.45 -14.47 -8.35
C VAL A 87 -11.02 -13.20 -7.60
N ILE A 88 -11.58 -12.98 -6.41
CA ILE A 88 -11.27 -11.83 -5.55
C ILE A 88 -9.83 -11.93 -5.02
N GLY A 89 -9.38 -13.14 -4.62
CA GLY A 89 -8.01 -13.38 -4.16
C GLY A 89 -6.97 -13.18 -5.27
N ILE A 90 -7.25 -13.67 -6.49
CA ILE A 90 -6.34 -13.47 -7.64
C ILE A 90 -6.22 -11.98 -8.00
N GLY A 91 -7.34 -11.25 -8.02
CA GLY A 91 -7.35 -9.81 -8.29
C GLY A 91 -6.57 -9.01 -7.24
N ALA A 92 -6.78 -9.32 -5.95
CA ALA A 92 -6.04 -8.69 -4.85
C ALA A 92 -4.53 -8.99 -4.93
N GLY A 93 -4.16 -10.25 -5.13
CA GLY A 93 -2.75 -10.64 -5.22
C GLY A 93 -2.00 -9.97 -6.39
N LEU A 94 -2.67 -9.79 -7.53
CA LEU A 94 -2.06 -9.09 -8.67
C LEU A 94 -1.77 -7.61 -8.36
N VAL A 95 -2.68 -6.94 -7.65
CA VAL A 95 -2.47 -5.54 -7.20
C VAL A 95 -1.30 -5.45 -6.22
N ASP A 96 -1.11 -6.45 -5.34
CA ASP A 96 0.02 -6.48 -4.40
C ASP A 96 1.37 -6.68 -5.09
N VAL A 97 1.42 -7.53 -6.12
CA VAL A 97 2.61 -7.68 -6.96
C VAL A 97 2.93 -6.37 -7.69
N ILE A 98 1.92 -5.65 -8.19
CA ILE A 98 2.09 -4.33 -8.82
C ILE A 98 2.60 -3.31 -7.80
N LEU A 99 2.08 -3.29 -6.58
CA LEU A 99 2.56 -2.40 -5.50
C LEU A 99 4.03 -2.65 -5.18
N ILE A 100 4.44 -3.92 -5.02
CA ILE A 100 5.83 -4.29 -4.78
C ILE A 100 6.72 -3.83 -5.94
N PHE A 101 6.28 -4.03 -7.18
CA PHE A 101 7.00 -3.58 -8.38
C PHE A 101 7.13 -2.04 -8.44
N LEU A 102 6.06 -1.29 -8.14
CA LEU A 102 6.07 0.17 -8.12
C LEU A 102 6.99 0.74 -7.04
N VAL A 103 7.02 0.11 -5.86
CA VAL A 103 7.97 0.47 -4.81
C VAL A 103 9.40 0.22 -5.29
N PHE A 104 9.67 -0.94 -5.88
CA PHE A 104 10.99 -1.27 -6.41
C PHE A 104 11.45 -0.26 -7.48
N MET A 105 10.59 0.07 -8.44
CA MET A 105 10.86 1.06 -9.48
C MET A 105 11.09 2.46 -8.90
N THR A 106 10.28 2.87 -7.92
CA THR A 106 10.43 4.18 -7.26
C THR A 106 11.77 4.25 -6.51
N TYR A 107 12.19 3.17 -5.86
CA TYR A 107 13.41 3.13 -5.05
C TYR A 107 14.68 3.00 -5.90
N PHE A 108 14.68 2.14 -6.92
CA PHE A 108 15.86 1.89 -7.76
C PHE A 108 16.07 2.93 -8.87
N LYS A 109 15.01 3.47 -9.48
CA LYS A 109 15.16 4.46 -10.56
C LYS A 109 15.68 5.79 -10.03
N SER A 110 15.33 6.15 -8.78
CA SER A 110 15.90 7.30 -8.07
C SER A 110 17.41 7.18 -7.84
N LYS A 111 17.91 5.96 -7.59
CA LYS A 111 19.36 5.70 -7.36
C LYS A 111 20.22 5.84 -8.63
N LYS A 112 19.65 5.63 -9.82
CA LYS A 112 20.38 5.75 -11.10
C LYS A 112 20.61 7.21 -11.52
N ILE A 113 19.81 8.16 -11.04
CA ILE A 113 19.95 9.59 -11.39
C ILE A 113 20.99 10.29 -10.50
N SER A 114 21.26 9.78 -9.30
CA SER A 114 22.25 10.36 -8.37
C SER A 114 23.71 9.95 -8.64
N LYS A 115 24.00 9.19 -9.72
CA LYS A 115 25.34 8.70 -10.06
C LYS A 115 25.87 9.19 -11.42
N LYS A 116 25.29 10.26 -11.98
CA LYS A 116 25.88 10.96 -13.12
C LYS A 116 26.36 12.33 -12.69
#